data_AF-G4TNL8-F1
#
_entry.id   AF-G4TNL8-F1
#
_cell.length_a   1.000
_cell.length_b   1.000
_cell.length_c   1.000
_cell.angle_alpha   90.00
_cell.angle_beta   90.00
_cell.angle_gamma   90.00
#
_symmetry.space_group_name_H-M   'P 1'
#
loop_
_entity.id
_entity.type
_entity.pdbx_description
1 polymer ?
#
loop_
_entity_poly.entity_id
_entity_poly.type
_entity_poly.pdbx_seq_one_letter_code
_entity_poly.pdbx_strand_id
1 'polypeptide(L)'
;MRFGFFAVLFASAALLASAVPLPKGDHVAAHAHHQEQADHHLQQAEHHLGQATNHLDRADAARASGDHHTAVGHELQSDNHNAQVDHHTSQHEHHQALADHHDSHLPHRVIHARPNN
;
A
#
# COMPACT_ATOMS: atom_id res chain seq x y z
N MET A 1 -48.88 35.85 -29.22
CA MET A 1 -47.78 35.91 -30.20
C MET A 1 -47.08 34.56 -30.19
N ARG A 2 -47.10 33.87 -31.33
CA ARG A 2 -46.33 32.64 -31.61
C ARG A 2 -44.92 33.05 -32.02
N PHE A 3 -43.87 32.34 -31.59
CA PHE A 3 -42.55 32.11 -32.22
C PHE A 3 -41.72 31.37 -31.15
N GLY A 4 -41.26 30.12 -31.23
CA GLY A 4 -41.07 29.21 -32.34
C GLY A 4 -39.78 29.53 -33.08
N PHE A 5 -38.59 29.20 -32.54
CA PHE A 5 -37.32 29.09 -33.28
C PHE A 5 -36.15 28.67 -32.37
N PHE A 6 -35.97 27.37 -32.08
CA PHE A 6 -34.63 26.81 -31.78
C PHE A 6 -34.61 25.32 -32.16
N ALA A 7 -34.98 25.04 -33.40
CA ALA A 7 -34.51 23.84 -34.07
C ALA A 7 -33.25 24.22 -34.85
N VAL A 8 -32.24 23.35 -34.75
CA VAL A 8 -31.07 23.26 -35.65
C VAL A 8 -30.02 24.34 -35.46
N LEU A 9 -28.94 23.99 -34.75
CA LEU A 9 -27.53 24.16 -35.19
C LEU A 9 -26.57 23.96 -34.00
N PHE A 10 -26.37 22.70 -33.58
CA PHE A 10 -25.03 22.25 -33.22
C PHE A 10 -24.87 20.75 -33.53
N ALA A 11 -25.22 20.41 -34.77
CA ALA A 11 -24.68 19.24 -35.42
C ALA A 11 -23.19 19.51 -35.69
N SER A 12 -22.33 19.29 -34.70
CA SER A 12 -20.86 19.17 -34.82
C SER A 12 -20.22 18.92 -33.45
N ALA A 13 -20.50 17.78 -32.85
CA ALA A 13 -19.44 17.08 -32.13
C ALA A 13 -19.39 15.72 -32.79
N ALA A 14 -18.52 15.62 -33.79
CA ALA A 14 -18.09 14.34 -34.31
C ALA A 14 -17.89 13.42 -33.11
N LEU A 15 -18.58 12.29 -33.13
CA LEU A 15 -18.18 11.08 -32.45
C LEU A 15 -16.80 10.71 -33.02
N LEU A 16 -15.78 11.48 -32.64
CA LEU A 16 -14.43 11.02 -32.49
C LEU A 16 -14.54 9.97 -31.38
N ALA A 17 -14.93 8.77 -31.78
CA ALA A 17 -14.27 7.55 -31.39
C ALA A 17 -12.78 7.71 -31.72
N SER A 18 -12.14 8.66 -31.04
CA SER A 18 -10.71 8.65 -30.87
C SER A 18 -10.50 7.36 -30.13
N ALA A 19 -9.83 6.44 -30.81
CA ALA A 19 -9.06 5.40 -30.19
C ALA A 19 -8.03 6.07 -29.26
N VAL A 20 -8.50 6.70 -28.18
CA VAL A 20 -7.71 6.85 -26.97
C VAL A 20 -7.50 5.40 -26.58
N PRO A 21 -6.28 4.86 -26.71
CA PRO A 21 -6.02 3.60 -26.06
C PRO A 21 -6.45 3.82 -24.61
N LEU A 22 -7.48 3.09 -24.16
CA LEU A 22 -7.74 2.95 -22.73
C LEU A 22 -6.37 2.73 -22.10
N PRO A 23 -5.93 3.57 -21.15
CA PRO A 23 -4.60 3.46 -20.60
C PRO A 23 -4.47 2.03 -20.12
N LYS A 24 -3.62 1.25 -20.81
CA LYS A 24 -3.11 0.01 -20.26
C LYS A 24 -2.48 0.46 -18.95
N GLY A 25 -3.05 0.03 -17.82
CA GLY A 25 -2.67 0.53 -16.51
C GLY A 25 -1.15 0.60 -16.43
N ASP A 26 -0.63 1.76 -16.07
CA ASP A 26 0.81 1.98 -16.03
C ASP A 26 1.39 1.05 -14.95
N HIS A 27 1.88 -0.11 -15.37
CA HIS A 27 2.45 -1.12 -14.50
C HIS A 27 3.65 -0.59 -13.73
N VAL A 28 4.37 0.41 -14.26
CA VAL A 28 5.50 1.04 -13.56
C VAL A 28 4.97 1.85 -12.37
N ALA A 29 3.95 2.69 -12.61
CA ALA A 29 3.33 3.48 -11.56
C ALA A 29 2.64 2.61 -10.51
N ALA A 30 1.97 1.54 -10.93
CA ALA A 30 1.29 0.60 -10.02
C ALA A 30 2.30 -0.21 -9.17
N HIS A 31 3.40 -0.67 -9.78
CA HIS A 31 4.51 -1.29 -9.05
C HIS A 31 5.06 -0.35 -7.98
N ALA A 32 5.43 0.88 -8.36
CA ALA A 32 5.98 1.86 -7.43
C ALA A 32 5.02 2.16 -6.27
N HIS A 33 3.72 2.34 -6.58
CA HIS A 33 2.70 2.59 -5.57
C HIS A 33 2.58 1.45 -4.55
N HIS A 34 2.54 0.20 -5.00
CA HIS A 34 2.46 -0.94 -4.09
C HIS A 34 3.76 -1.17 -3.31
N GLN A 35 4.93 -0.87 -3.90
CA GLN A 35 6.17 -0.91 -3.14
C GLN A 35 6.18 0.12 -2.00
N GLU A 36 5.75 1.35 -2.26
CA GLU A 36 5.62 2.39 -1.21
C GLU A 36 4.65 1.96 -0.10
N GLN A 37 3.54 1.30 -0.44
CA GLN A 37 2.59 0.76 0.54
C GLN A 37 3.18 -0.40 1.35
N ALA A 38 3.93 -1.30 0.70
CA ALA A 38 4.62 -2.39 1.38
C ALA A 38 5.63 -1.84 2.40
N ASP A 39 6.44 -0.87 1.99
CA ASP A 39 7.43 -0.21 2.86
C ASP A 39 6.74 0.53 4.03
N HIS A 40 5.62 1.21 3.75
CA HIS A 40 4.84 1.88 4.79
C HIS A 40 4.35 0.90 5.87
N HIS A 41 3.77 -0.22 5.46
CA HIS A 41 3.28 -1.21 6.41
C HIS A 41 4.41 -1.91 7.16
N LEU A 42 5.57 -2.13 6.53
CA LEU A 42 6.75 -2.63 7.24
C LEU A 42 7.17 -1.67 8.36
N GLN A 43 7.24 -0.36 8.08
CA GLN A 43 7.55 0.65 9.09
C GLN A 43 6.51 0.69 10.22
N GLN A 44 5.23 0.49 9.93
CA GLN A 44 4.19 0.40 10.95
C GLN A 44 4.34 -0.85 11.82
N ALA A 45 4.66 -2.01 11.22
CA ALA A 45 4.94 -3.23 11.96
C ALA A 45 6.14 -3.04 12.91
N GLU A 46 7.24 -2.45 12.43
CA GLU A 46 8.41 -2.13 13.26
C GLU A 46 8.07 -1.18 14.42
N HIS A 47 7.24 -0.16 14.15
CA HIS A 47 6.78 0.75 15.19
C HIS A 47 6.00 0.02 16.29
N HIS A 48 5.05 -0.84 15.92
CA HIS A 48 4.27 -1.61 16.89
C HIS A 48 5.10 -2.65 17.64
N LEU A 49 6.10 -3.27 17.00
CA LEU A 49 7.04 -4.16 17.68
C LEU A 49 7.83 -3.41 18.76
N GLY A 50 8.25 -2.17 18.47
CA GLY A 50 8.88 -1.30 19.46
C GLY A 50 7.96 -0.98 20.64
N GLN A 51 6.67 -0.69 20.38
CA GLN A 51 5.68 -0.45 21.45
C GLN A 51 5.43 -1.71 22.29
N ALA A 52 5.29 -2.88 21.66
CA ALA A 52 5.10 -4.16 22.36
C ALA A 52 6.27 -4.44 23.32
N THR A 53 7.51 -4.28 22.83
CA THR A 53 8.73 -4.44 23.63
C THR A 53 8.72 -3.48 24.82
N ASN A 54 8.38 -2.20 24.61
CA ASN A 54 8.31 -1.23 25.69
C ASN A 54 7.26 -1.58 26.75
N HIS A 55 6.13 -2.16 26.35
CA HIS A 55 5.12 -2.64 27.28
C HIS A 55 5.60 -3.87 28.08
N LEU A 56 6.32 -4.80 27.45
CA LEU A 56 6.91 -5.93 28.16
C LEU A 56 7.95 -5.47 29.20
N ASP A 57 8.83 -4.53 28.87
CA ASP A 57 9.80 -3.96 29.82
C ASP A 57 9.09 -3.35 31.04
N ARG A 58 7.97 -2.64 30.81
CA ARG A 58 7.15 -2.07 31.89
C ARG A 58 6.42 -3.13 32.71
N ALA A 59 5.94 -4.19 32.07
CA ALA A 59 5.34 -5.33 32.76
C ALA A 59 6.37 -6.01 33.68
N ASP A 60 7.59 -6.22 33.20
CA ASP A 60 8.70 -6.76 33.99
C ASP A 60 9.03 -5.88 35.21
N ALA A 61 9.12 -4.57 35.00
CA ALA A 61 9.33 -3.61 36.08
C ALA A 61 8.21 -3.64 37.13
N ALA A 62 6.94 -3.71 36.69
CA ALA A 62 5.79 -3.80 37.58
C ALA A 62 5.77 -5.12 38.37
N ARG A 63 6.11 -6.26 37.75
CA ARG A 63 6.26 -7.54 38.47
C ARG A 63 7.37 -7.47 39.50
N ALA A 64 8.50 -6.84 39.16
CA ALA A 64 9.62 -6.66 40.09
C ALA A 64 9.27 -5.79 41.31
N SER A 65 8.34 -4.84 41.17
CA SER A 65 7.82 -4.04 42.29
C SER A 65 6.64 -4.69 43.04
N GLY A 66 6.18 -5.86 42.61
CA GLY A 66 5.03 -6.57 43.18
C GLY A 66 3.66 -6.07 42.71
N ASP A 67 3.61 -5.17 41.72
CA ASP A 67 2.35 -4.69 41.13
C ASP A 67 1.92 -5.59 39.97
N HIS A 68 1.41 -6.76 40.32
CA HIS A 68 0.97 -7.75 39.35
C HIS A 68 -0.24 -7.28 38.51
N HIS A 69 -1.07 -6.38 39.04
CA HIS A 69 -2.23 -5.88 38.31
C HIS A 69 -1.81 -4.98 37.15
N THR A 70 -0.88 -4.05 37.40
CA THR A 70 -0.30 -3.21 36.33
C THR A 70 0.48 -4.03 35.33
N ALA A 71 1.20 -5.08 35.76
CA ALA A 71 1.92 -5.97 34.86
C ALA A 71 0.98 -6.62 33.82
N VAL A 72 -0.15 -7.19 34.26
CA VAL A 72 -1.15 -7.79 33.36
C VAL A 72 -1.71 -6.75 32.37
N GLY A 73 -1.92 -5.51 32.81
CA GLY A 73 -2.35 -4.43 31.92
C GLY A 73 -1.36 -4.14 30.79
N HIS A 74 -0.06 -4.14 31.09
CA HIS A 74 0.98 -3.96 30.08
C HIS A 74 1.18 -5.19 29.19
N GLU A 75 1.05 -6.42 29.71
CA GLU A 75 1.04 -7.64 28.89
C GLU A 75 -0.07 -7.57 27.82
N LEU A 76 -1.29 -7.21 28.22
CA LEU A 76 -2.41 -7.06 27.30
C LEU A 76 -2.16 -5.99 26.21
N GLN A 77 -1.50 -4.89 26.58
CA GLN A 77 -1.11 -3.85 25.62
C GLN A 77 -0.04 -4.35 24.64
N SER A 78 0.94 -5.11 25.13
CA SER A 78 1.93 -5.77 24.27
C SER A 78 1.25 -6.72 23.28
N ASP A 79 0.32 -7.56 23.73
CA ASP A 79 -0.43 -8.48 22.86
C ASP A 79 -1.22 -7.74 21.78
N ASN A 80 -1.86 -6.63 22.12
CA ASN A 80 -2.56 -5.78 21.15
C ASN A 80 -1.61 -5.15 20.13
N HIS A 81 -0.38 -4.82 20.52
CA HIS A 81 0.63 -4.34 19.58
C HIS A 81 1.16 -5.47 18.69
N ASN A 82 1.37 -6.67 19.23
CA ASN A 82 1.76 -7.83 18.42
C ASN A 82 0.67 -8.18 17.38
N ALA A 83 -0.61 -8.09 17.74
CA ALA A 83 -1.70 -8.26 16.76
C ALA A 83 -1.65 -7.20 15.62
N GLN A 84 -1.19 -5.98 15.92
CA GLN A 84 -0.97 -4.94 14.91
C GLN A 84 0.28 -5.21 14.07
N VAL A 85 1.34 -5.77 14.65
CA VAL A 85 2.52 -6.26 13.90
C VAL A 85 2.08 -7.29 12.86
N ASP A 86 1.30 -8.30 13.28
CA ASP A 86 0.80 -9.34 12.38
C ASP A 86 -0.06 -8.74 11.25
N HIS A 87 -0.96 -7.82 11.60
CA HIS A 87 -1.80 -7.13 10.62
C HIS A 87 -0.98 -6.40 9.56
N HIS A 88 -0.04 -5.57 9.98
CA HIS A 88 0.78 -4.79 9.05
C HIS A 88 1.78 -5.66 8.28
N THR A 89 2.30 -6.74 8.87
CA THR A 89 3.14 -7.71 8.16
C THR A 89 2.34 -8.38 7.03
N SER A 90 1.10 -8.78 7.29
CA SER A 90 0.22 -9.34 6.26
C SER A 90 -0.11 -8.33 5.15
N GLN A 91 -0.31 -7.06 5.49
CA GLN A 91 -0.51 -6.00 4.48
C GLN A 91 0.75 -5.72 3.66
N HIS A 92 1.92 -5.72 4.30
CA HIS A 92 3.21 -5.63 3.62
C HIS A 92 3.35 -6.75 2.59
N GLU A 93 3.14 -8.00 2.98
CA GLU A 93 3.21 -9.16 2.08
C GLU A 93 2.21 -9.05 0.93
N HIS A 94 0.99 -8.59 1.21
CA HIS A 94 -0.03 -8.38 0.19
C HIS A 94 0.42 -7.36 -0.87
N HIS A 95 0.93 -6.21 -0.43
CA HIS A 95 1.39 -5.17 -1.34
C HIS A 95 2.67 -5.56 -2.08
N GLN A 96 3.57 -6.30 -1.43
CA GLN A 96 4.75 -6.85 -2.10
C GLN A 96 4.34 -7.81 -3.23
N ALA A 97 3.38 -8.70 -2.99
CA ALA A 97 2.87 -9.61 -4.02
C ALA A 97 2.21 -8.86 -5.20
N LEU A 98 1.54 -7.73 -4.94
CA LEU A 98 0.97 -6.88 -5.99
C LEU A 98 2.05 -6.13 -6.78
N ALA A 99 3.11 -5.67 -6.11
CA ALA A 99 4.27 -5.08 -6.77
C ALA A 99 4.93 -6.12 -7.69
N ASP A 100 5.26 -7.31 -7.18
CA ASP A 100 5.85 -8.40 -7.96
C ASP A 100 4.98 -8.79 -9.17
N HIS A 101 3.65 -8.81 -8.99
CA HIS A 101 2.71 -9.01 -10.09
C HIS A 101 2.88 -7.94 -11.17
N HIS A 102 2.97 -6.66 -10.82
CA HIS A 102 3.19 -5.61 -11.81
C HIS A 102 4.59 -5.64 -12.44
N ASP A 103 5.63 -5.99 -11.68
CA ASP A 103 6.99 -6.16 -12.21
C ASP A 103 7.05 -7.22 -13.31
N SER A 104 6.31 -8.32 -13.15
CA SER A 104 6.22 -9.38 -14.17
C SER A 104 5.63 -8.92 -15.51
N HIS A 105 4.88 -7.80 -15.53
CA HIS A 105 4.31 -7.20 -16.74
C HIS A 105 5.22 -6.11 -17.33
N LEU A 106 6.31 -5.75 -16.66
CA LEU A 106 7.27 -4.79 -17.16
C LEU A 106 8.21 -5.46 -18.19
N PRO A 107 8.49 -4.81 -19.33
CA PRO A 107 9.44 -5.34 -20.29
C PRO A 107 10.84 -5.39 -19.65
N HIS A 108 11.28 -6.59 -19.31
CA HIS A 108 12.63 -6.85 -18.83
C HIS A 108 13.62 -6.59 -19.97
N ARG A 109 14.23 -5.39 -19.98
CA ARG A 109 15.25 -5.05 -20.98
C ARG A 109 16.53 -5.82 -20.66
N VAL A 110 16.67 -7.03 -21.22
CA VAL A 110 17.95 -7.73 -21.28
C VAL A 110 18.89 -6.90 -22.16
N ILE A 111 19.72 -6.07 -21.54
CA ILE A 111 20.83 -5.41 -22.24
C ILE A 111 21.88 -6.48 -22.50
N HIS A 112 21.77 -7.15 -23.66
CA HIS A 112 22.88 -7.91 -24.21
C HIS A 112 23.97 -6.89 -24.59
N ALA A 113 24.86 -6.58 -23.65
CA ALA A 113 26.14 -5.95 -23.96
C ALA A 113 26.94 -6.96 -24.79
N ARG A 114 26.89 -6.82 -26.12
CA ARG A 114 27.89 -7.41 -27.01
C ARG A 114 29.23 -6.74 -26.70
N PRO A 115 30.27 -7.46 -26.25
CA PRO A 115 31.61 -6.91 -26.26
C PRO A 115 32.01 -6.72 -27.73
N ASN A 116 32.27 -5.48 -28.14
CA ASN A 116 32.90 -5.21 -29.42
C ASN A 116 34.38 -5.61 -29.31
N ASN A 117 34.76 -6.52 -30.21
CA ASN A 117 36.11 -6.98 -30.49
C ASN A 117 36.99 -5.85 -31.04
#